data_AF-A0A2R4WEL2-F1
#
_entry.id   AF-A0A2R4WEL2-F1
#
_cell.length_a   1.000
_cell.length_b   1.000
_cell.length_c   1.000
_cell.angle_alpha   90.00
_cell.angle_beta   90.00
_cell.angle_gamma   90.00
#
_symmetry.space_group_name_H-M   'P 1'
#
loop_
_entity.id
_entity.type
_entity.pdbx_description
1 polymer ?
#
loop_
_entity_poly.entity_id
_entity_poly.type
_entity_poly.pdbx_seq_one_letter_code
_entity_poly.pdbx_strand_id
1 'polypeptide(L)'
;MAAIPLAGALLLGSGVARAAECDQFISGRIADQIRGPIEATDCSYLGRAGVDKANHKLESVCYKSSGPTSSVEINASFSCSTSPAALIKFSTSDRVRATADIRGSDCQVLDVKVNTSGEISKVVLKAFDANGRVRTALQDALNKLCKR
;
A
#
# COMPACT_ATOMS: atom_id res chain seq x y z
N MET A 1 -44.08 44.41 19.07
CA MET A 1 -42.66 44.01 19.01
C MET A 1 -42.49 42.78 19.89
N ALA A 2 -42.12 41.62 19.34
CA ALA A 2 -41.92 40.38 20.09
C ALA A 2 -41.06 39.36 19.29
N ALA A 3 -40.44 38.43 20.04
CA ALA A 3 -39.86 37.14 19.64
C ALA A 3 -38.47 37.09 18.95
N ILE A 4 -37.52 36.57 19.74
CA ILE A 4 -36.15 36.08 19.51
C ILE A 4 -36.02 34.94 20.55
N PRO A 5 -35.44 33.72 20.31
CA PRO A 5 -34.24 33.40 19.50
C PRO A 5 -34.39 32.15 18.58
N LEU A 6 -33.24 31.53 18.24
CA LEU A 6 -32.99 30.15 17.73
C LEU A 6 -33.10 29.92 16.20
N ALA A 7 -32.30 29.09 15.55
CA ALA A 7 -31.00 28.40 15.74
C ALA A 7 -30.94 27.34 14.62
N GLY A 8 -29.77 26.79 14.28
CA GLY A 8 -29.72 25.57 13.44
C GLY A 8 -28.77 25.56 12.24
N ALA A 9 -27.66 26.30 12.26
CA ALA A 9 -26.52 25.96 11.41
C ALA A 9 -25.83 24.70 11.97
N LEU A 10 -26.42 23.54 11.69
CA LEU A 10 -25.98 22.24 12.18
C LEU A 10 -24.59 21.88 11.63
N LEU A 11 -23.70 21.49 12.55
CA LEU A 11 -22.41 20.90 12.25
C LEU A 11 -22.57 19.60 11.46
N LEU A 12 -22.14 19.60 10.20
CA LEU A 12 -21.74 18.38 9.46
C LEU A 12 -20.25 18.43 9.08
N GLY A 13 -19.45 18.97 9.98
CA GLY A 13 -18.00 18.77 10.01
C GLY A 13 -17.66 17.41 10.63
N SER A 14 -17.99 16.31 9.94
CA SER A 14 -17.77 14.95 10.45
C SER A 14 -17.44 13.92 9.35
N GLY A 15 -16.17 13.88 8.96
CA GLY A 15 -15.50 12.59 8.71
C GLY A 15 -15.67 11.90 7.36
N VAL A 16 -16.27 12.50 6.33
CA VAL A 16 -16.49 11.82 5.01
C VAL A 16 -15.80 12.54 3.84
N ALA A 17 -14.47 12.56 3.82
CA ALA A 17 -13.69 13.25 2.78
C ALA A 17 -12.45 12.48 2.29
N ARG A 18 -12.49 11.14 2.19
CA ARG A 18 -11.43 10.33 1.53
C ARG A 18 -11.91 9.26 0.54
N ALA A 19 -13.23 9.13 0.32
CA ALA A 19 -13.78 8.15 -0.63
C ALA A 19 -13.87 8.68 -2.08
N ALA A 20 -13.85 10.00 -2.28
CA ALA A 20 -14.09 10.63 -3.59
C ALA A 20 -12.84 10.71 -4.50
N GLU A 21 -11.65 10.31 -4.03
CA GLU A 21 -10.40 10.51 -4.76
C GLU A 21 -9.80 9.25 -5.39
N CYS A 22 -10.20 8.05 -4.96
CA CYS A 22 -9.61 6.78 -5.43
C CYS A 22 -10.58 6.05 -6.37
N ASP A 23 -10.12 5.67 -7.56
CA ASP A 23 -10.88 4.78 -8.45
C ASP A 23 -10.93 3.38 -7.82
N GLN A 24 -12.08 2.98 -7.31
CA GLN A 24 -12.23 1.71 -6.59
C GLN A 24 -12.08 0.48 -7.50
N PHE A 25 -12.46 0.59 -8.78
CA PHE A 25 -12.37 -0.52 -9.72
C PHE A 25 -10.90 -0.80 -10.08
N ILE A 26 -10.15 0.24 -10.46
CA ILE A 26 -8.73 0.14 -10.76
C ILE A 26 -7.94 -0.23 -9.49
N SER A 27 -8.24 0.38 -8.35
CA SER A 27 -7.59 0.07 -7.06
C SER A 27 -7.76 -1.40 -6.68
N GLY A 28 -8.97 -1.95 -6.81
CA GLY A 28 -9.24 -3.38 -6.56
C GLY A 28 -8.46 -4.30 -7.50
N ARG A 29 -8.44 -3.98 -8.81
CA ARG A 29 -7.68 -4.74 -9.81
C ARG A 29 -6.17 -4.76 -9.53
N ILE A 30 -5.61 -3.62 -9.12
CA ILE A 30 -4.20 -3.53 -8.73
C ILE A 30 -3.95 -4.33 -7.45
N ALA A 31 -4.81 -4.16 -6.43
CA ALA A 31 -4.71 -4.88 -5.16
C ALA A 31 -4.67 -6.40 -5.35
N ASP A 32 -5.53 -6.95 -6.20
CA ASP A 32 -5.57 -8.39 -6.47
C ASP A 32 -4.32 -8.93 -7.18
N GLN A 33 -3.59 -8.10 -7.92
CA GLN A 33 -2.32 -8.50 -8.54
C GLN A 33 -1.13 -8.38 -7.57
N ILE A 34 -1.10 -7.36 -6.72
CA ILE A 34 0.06 -7.10 -5.83
C ILE A 34 -0.04 -7.79 -4.46
N ARG A 35 -1.23 -8.22 -4.03
CA ARG A 35 -1.46 -8.89 -2.73
C ARG A 35 -0.56 -10.11 -2.55
N GLY A 36 -0.59 -11.05 -3.49
CA GLY A 36 0.23 -12.26 -3.43
C GLY A 36 1.74 -11.97 -3.32
N PRO A 37 2.33 -11.14 -4.19
CA PRO A 37 3.73 -10.70 -4.08
C PRO A 37 4.12 -10.07 -2.73
N ILE A 38 3.22 -9.28 -2.10
CA ILE A 38 3.45 -8.70 -0.77
C ILE A 38 3.40 -9.79 0.31
N GLU A 39 2.36 -10.62 0.32
CA GLU A 39 2.13 -11.67 1.31
C GLU A 39 3.17 -12.81 1.23
N ALA A 40 3.74 -13.05 0.04
CA ALA A 40 4.79 -14.03 -0.21
C ALA A 40 6.22 -13.48 -0.08
N THR A 41 6.40 -12.27 0.45
CA THR A 41 7.74 -11.77 0.84
C THR A 41 8.21 -12.52 2.09
N ASP A 42 9.48 -12.89 2.16
CA ASP A 42 10.03 -13.69 3.26
C ASP A 42 10.78 -12.85 4.30
N CYS A 43 10.96 -13.43 5.50
CA CYS A 43 11.65 -12.80 6.64
C CYS A 43 13.16 -13.13 6.73
N SER A 44 13.72 -13.88 5.76
CA SER A 44 15.07 -14.47 5.87
C SER A 44 16.18 -13.42 6.01
N TYR A 45 15.97 -12.25 5.40
CA TYR A 45 16.89 -11.11 5.39
C TYR A 45 17.20 -10.53 6.79
N LEU A 46 16.36 -10.79 7.81
CA LEU A 46 16.58 -10.26 9.16
C LEU A 46 17.82 -10.87 9.82
N GLY A 47 18.37 -11.97 9.29
CA GLY A 47 19.63 -12.57 9.74
C GLY A 47 19.61 -13.13 11.17
N ARG A 48 18.46 -13.04 11.87
CA ARG A 48 18.26 -13.53 13.23
C ARG A 48 17.75 -14.98 13.15
N ALA A 49 18.45 -15.88 13.82
CA ALA A 49 18.11 -17.30 13.83
C ALA A 49 16.65 -17.53 14.27
N GLY A 50 15.90 -18.27 13.47
CA GLY A 50 14.52 -18.66 13.77
C GLY A 50 13.44 -17.60 13.48
N VAL A 51 13.75 -16.45 12.85
CA VAL A 51 12.73 -15.47 12.39
C VAL A 51 12.20 -15.89 11.01
N ASP A 52 11.32 -16.88 11.01
CA ASP A 52 10.85 -17.61 9.82
C ASP A 52 9.37 -17.38 9.48
N LYS A 53 8.60 -16.70 10.34
CA LYS A 53 7.15 -16.47 10.14
C LYS A 53 6.87 -15.07 9.60
N ALA A 54 6.58 -15.01 8.30
CA ALA A 54 5.98 -13.84 7.66
C ALA A 54 4.48 -13.76 7.97
N ASN A 55 4.01 -12.55 8.27
CA ASN A 55 2.61 -12.17 8.37
C ASN A 55 2.48 -10.76 7.77
N HIS A 56 2.76 -10.68 6.47
CA HIS A 56 2.63 -9.46 5.69
C HIS A 56 1.20 -9.34 5.17
N LYS A 57 0.69 -8.12 5.01
CA LYS A 57 -0.68 -7.83 4.57
C LYS A 57 -0.72 -6.57 3.72
N LEU A 58 -1.41 -6.64 2.60
CA LEU A 58 -1.83 -5.46 1.87
C LEU A 58 -3.01 -4.81 2.63
N GLU A 59 -2.85 -3.58 3.08
CA GLU A 59 -3.87 -2.85 3.86
C GLU A 59 -4.80 -2.05 2.94
N SER A 60 -4.26 -1.34 1.95
CA SER A 60 -5.05 -0.63 0.95
C SER A 60 -4.27 -0.33 -0.33
N VAL A 61 -5.02 -0.11 -1.41
CA VAL A 61 -4.53 0.48 -2.66
C VAL A 61 -5.47 1.63 -3.02
N CYS A 62 -4.91 2.76 -3.47
CA CYS A 62 -5.64 3.89 -4.00
C CYS A 62 -4.99 4.34 -5.32
N TYR A 63 -5.65 4.06 -6.44
CA TYR A 63 -5.33 4.62 -7.75
C TYR A 63 -6.04 5.97 -7.91
N LYS A 64 -5.30 6.98 -8.37
CA LYS A 64 -5.82 8.30 -8.77
C LYS A 64 -5.35 8.61 -10.18
N SER A 65 -6.26 8.99 -11.08
CA SER A 65 -5.90 9.57 -12.39
C SER A 65 -5.89 11.09 -12.29
N SER A 66 -4.90 11.74 -12.89
CA SER A 66 -4.77 13.21 -12.97
C SER A 66 -4.56 13.71 -14.41
N GLY A 67 -4.96 12.91 -15.41
CA GLY A 67 -4.83 13.23 -16.83
C GLY A 67 -3.60 12.55 -17.45
N PRO A 68 -2.53 13.29 -17.82
CA PRO A 68 -1.33 12.71 -18.44
C PRO A 68 -0.52 11.82 -17.49
N THR A 69 -0.76 11.93 -16.18
CA THR A 69 -0.16 11.11 -15.12
C THR A 69 -1.22 10.55 -14.21
N SER A 70 -0.93 9.40 -13.60
CA SER A 70 -1.71 8.77 -12.54
C SER A 70 -0.79 8.41 -11.38
N SER A 71 -1.35 8.21 -10.19
CA SER A 71 -0.60 7.82 -9.00
C SER A 71 -1.27 6.64 -8.31
N VAL A 72 -0.48 5.73 -7.77
CA VAL A 72 -0.95 4.58 -6.99
C VAL A 72 -0.30 4.62 -5.61
N GLU A 73 -1.11 4.85 -4.58
CA GLU A 73 -0.71 4.67 -3.19
C GLU A 73 -1.01 3.23 -2.76
N ILE A 74 -0.02 2.56 -2.17
CA ILE A 74 -0.09 1.20 -1.63
C ILE A 74 0.28 1.29 -0.16
N ASN A 75 -0.62 0.90 0.73
CA ASN A 75 -0.34 0.75 2.15
C ASN A 75 -0.30 -0.74 2.49
N ALA A 76 0.73 -1.17 3.22
CA ALA A 76 0.91 -2.56 3.63
C ALA A 76 1.57 -2.63 5.00
N SER A 77 1.20 -3.62 5.82
CA SER A 77 1.95 -3.98 7.03
C SER A 77 2.80 -5.21 6.76
N PHE A 78 4.07 -5.14 7.16
CA PHE A 78 4.99 -6.26 7.13
C PHE A 78 5.24 -6.67 8.58
N SER A 79 4.86 -7.88 8.98
CA SER A 79 5.27 -8.46 10.27
C SER A 79 6.13 -9.71 10.05
N CYS A 80 7.20 -9.83 10.84
CA CYS A 80 8.09 -10.98 10.90
C CYS A 80 8.24 -11.43 12.34
N SER A 81 8.06 -12.73 12.61
CA SER A 81 8.24 -13.28 13.95
C SER A 81 8.94 -14.63 13.94
N THR A 82 9.41 -15.03 15.13
CA THR A 82 9.94 -16.37 15.37
C THR A 82 8.83 -17.40 15.47
N SER A 83 9.06 -18.62 14.98
CA SER A 83 8.12 -19.72 15.15
C SER A 83 7.65 -19.95 16.61
N PRO A 84 6.45 -20.53 16.81
CA PRO A 84 5.96 -20.90 18.14
C PRO A 84 6.89 -21.85 18.92
N ALA A 85 7.75 -22.61 18.24
CA ALA A 85 8.73 -23.51 18.87
C ALA A 85 10.08 -22.85 19.24
N ALA A 86 10.36 -21.62 18.80
CA ALA A 86 11.64 -20.96 19.09
C ALA A 86 11.85 -20.68 20.59
N LEU A 87 13.05 -20.95 21.10
CA LEU A 87 13.45 -20.74 22.50
C LEU A 87 13.42 -19.26 22.91
N ILE A 88 13.87 -18.37 22.03
CA ILE A 88 13.80 -16.92 22.21
C ILE A 88 12.73 -16.40 21.27
N LYS A 89 11.75 -15.66 21.81
CA LYS A 89 10.72 -14.99 21.01
C LYS A 89 11.23 -13.65 20.50
N PHE A 90 11.06 -13.43 19.20
CA PHE A 90 11.29 -12.15 18.56
C PHE A 90 10.18 -11.86 17.56
N SER A 91 9.78 -10.60 17.49
CA SER A 91 8.84 -10.08 16.49
C SER A 91 9.23 -8.66 16.13
N THR A 92 9.19 -8.34 14.85
CA THR A 92 9.32 -6.99 14.32
C THR A 92 8.18 -6.73 13.35
N SER A 93 7.69 -5.50 13.30
CA SER A 93 6.63 -5.09 12.38
C SER A 93 6.88 -3.68 11.87
N ASP A 94 6.42 -3.42 10.65
CA ASP A 94 6.60 -2.16 9.96
C ASP A 94 5.36 -1.84 9.13
N ARG A 95 5.02 -0.56 9.02
CA ARG A 95 4.04 -0.06 8.06
C ARG A 95 4.74 0.62 6.91
N VAL A 96 4.28 0.26 5.72
CA VAL A 96 4.83 0.68 4.44
C VAL A 96 3.81 1.49 3.71
N ARG A 97 4.23 2.64 3.21
CA ARG A 97 3.50 3.46 2.25
C ARG A 97 4.37 3.59 1.01
N ALA A 98 3.99 2.92 -0.07
CA ALA A 98 4.60 3.10 -1.38
C ALA A 98 3.70 3.97 -2.26
N THR A 99 4.28 4.96 -2.94
CA THR A 99 3.60 5.79 -3.93
C THR A 99 4.29 5.62 -5.27
N ALA A 100 3.56 5.11 -6.26
CA ALA A 100 4.05 4.90 -7.61
C ALA A 100 3.46 5.94 -8.57
N ASP A 101 4.33 6.62 -9.31
CA ASP A 101 3.94 7.60 -10.33
C ASP A 101 3.91 6.92 -11.71
N ILE A 102 2.81 7.09 -12.44
CA ILE A 102 2.47 6.35 -13.66
C ILE A 102 2.25 7.33 -14.81
N ARG A 103 2.86 7.09 -15.97
CA ARG A 103 2.56 7.85 -17.19
C ARG A 103 1.27 7.32 -17.83
N GLY A 104 0.30 8.18 -18.08
CA GLY A 104 -1.02 7.78 -18.58
C GLY A 104 -1.05 7.28 -20.03
N SER A 105 -0.06 7.64 -20.86
CA SER A 105 -0.05 7.29 -22.29
C SER A 105 0.35 5.84 -22.60
N ASP A 106 1.12 5.21 -21.71
CA ASP A 106 1.67 3.85 -21.85
C ASP A 106 1.51 3.01 -20.57
N CYS A 107 1.00 3.62 -19.49
CA CYS A 107 0.86 3.04 -18.15
C CYS A 107 2.17 2.52 -17.56
N GLN A 108 3.29 3.13 -17.95
CA GLN A 108 4.61 2.87 -17.38
C GLN A 108 4.71 3.41 -15.95
N VAL A 109 5.12 2.56 -15.01
CA VAL A 109 5.55 2.96 -13.65
C VAL A 109 6.90 3.66 -13.76
N LEU A 110 6.89 4.98 -13.62
CA LEU A 110 8.07 5.85 -13.73
C LEU A 110 8.94 5.70 -12.47
N ASP A 111 8.34 6.02 -11.32
CA ASP A 111 9.01 6.07 -10.03
C ASP A 111 8.16 5.37 -8.96
N VAL A 112 8.81 4.85 -7.93
CA VAL A 112 8.18 4.19 -6.78
C VAL A 112 8.86 4.67 -5.51
N LYS A 113 8.23 5.62 -4.81
CA LYS A 113 8.72 6.19 -3.55
C LYS A 113 8.19 5.33 -2.40
N VAL A 114 9.09 4.71 -1.64
CA VAL A 114 8.74 3.82 -0.52
C VAL A 114 9.09 4.50 0.80
N ASN A 115 8.09 4.66 1.67
CA ASN A 115 8.26 5.14 3.04
C ASN A 115 7.98 4.00 4.02
N THR A 116 8.86 3.82 5.00
CA THR A 116 8.85 2.70 5.96
C THR A 116 9.17 3.21 7.36
N SER A 117 8.50 2.70 8.37
CA SER A 117 8.62 3.14 9.77
C SER A 117 9.61 2.35 10.64
N GLY A 118 10.23 1.27 10.14
CA GLY A 118 11.02 0.35 10.97
C GLY A 118 12.13 -0.44 10.27
N GLU A 119 12.60 -1.49 10.97
CA GLU A 119 13.79 -2.28 10.58
C GLU A 119 13.59 -3.13 9.30
N ILE A 120 12.35 -3.34 8.88
CA ILE A 120 11.97 -4.17 7.71
C ILE A 120 12.25 -3.44 6.38
N SER A 121 12.43 -2.11 6.44
CA SER A 121 12.76 -1.20 5.35
C SER A 121 13.57 -1.80 4.18
N LYS A 122 14.69 -2.47 4.43
CA LYS A 122 15.57 -3.00 3.36
C LYS A 122 14.91 -4.04 2.46
N VAL A 123 14.04 -4.91 2.96
CA VAL A 123 13.35 -5.90 2.12
C VAL A 123 12.11 -5.34 1.46
N VAL A 124 11.41 -4.42 2.12
CA VAL A 124 10.34 -3.64 1.50
C VAL A 124 10.89 -2.89 0.28
N LEU A 125 12.00 -2.16 0.46
CA LEU A 125 12.67 -1.45 -0.63
C LEU A 125 13.00 -2.40 -1.80
N LYS A 126 13.61 -3.56 -1.54
CA LYS A 126 13.88 -4.58 -2.58
C LYS A 126 12.62 -5.13 -3.25
N ALA A 127 11.49 -5.24 -2.53
CA ALA A 127 10.24 -5.74 -3.09
C ALA A 127 9.58 -4.75 -4.08
N PHE A 128 9.81 -3.45 -3.87
CA PHE A 128 9.30 -2.33 -4.67
C PHE A 128 10.33 -1.69 -5.64
N ASP A 129 11.59 -2.12 -5.60
CA ASP A 129 12.69 -1.68 -6.49
C ASP A 129 12.41 -2.01 -7.98
N ALA A 130 13.24 -1.52 -8.89
CA ALA A 130 13.11 -1.68 -10.35
C ALA A 130 12.85 -3.13 -10.80
N ASN A 131 13.51 -4.11 -10.16
CA ASN A 131 13.34 -5.55 -10.41
C ASN A 131 12.57 -6.27 -9.27
N GLY A 132 11.92 -5.52 -8.39
CA GLY A 132 11.19 -6.03 -7.23
C GLY A 132 9.86 -6.66 -7.63
N ARG A 133 9.53 -7.81 -7.01
CA ARG A 133 8.33 -8.61 -7.34
C ARG A 133 7.02 -7.80 -7.27
N VAL A 134 6.93 -6.85 -6.35
CA VAL A 134 5.73 -6.00 -6.18
C VAL A 134 5.67 -4.93 -7.26
N ARG A 135 6.80 -4.34 -7.67
CA ARG A 135 6.85 -3.40 -8.80
C ARG A 135 6.53 -4.10 -10.13
N THR A 136 7.05 -5.30 -10.36
CA THR A 136 6.70 -6.11 -11.55
C THR A 136 5.20 -6.41 -11.59
N ALA A 137 4.62 -6.88 -10.48
CA ALA A 137 3.19 -7.15 -10.40
C ALA A 137 2.31 -5.89 -10.57
N LEU A 138 2.76 -4.74 -10.07
CA LEU A 138 2.12 -3.44 -10.29
C LEU A 138 2.16 -3.05 -11.78
N GLN A 139 3.33 -3.15 -12.42
CA GLN A 139 3.46 -2.88 -13.85
C GLN A 139 2.60 -3.83 -14.69
N ASP A 140 2.52 -5.12 -14.34
CA ASP A 140 1.67 -6.08 -15.01
C ASP A 140 0.17 -5.81 -14.80
N ALA A 141 -0.24 -5.32 -13.63
CA ALA A 141 -1.60 -4.88 -13.39
C ALA A 141 -1.97 -3.70 -14.30
N LEU A 142 -1.09 -2.70 -14.39
CA LEU A 142 -1.26 -1.51 -15.23
C LEU A 142 -1.25 -1.87 -16.73
N ASN A 143 -0.32 -2.74 -17.16
CA ASN A 143 -0.27 -3.28 -18.51
C ASN A 143 -1.57 -3.99 -18.92
N LYS A 144 -2.25 -4.67 -17.99
CA LYS A 144 -3.55 -5.34 -18.25
C LYS A 144 -4.73 -4.36 -18.31
N LEU A 145 -4.62 -3.23 -17.61
CA LEU A 145 -5.63 -2.17 -17.63
C LEU A 145 -5.58 -1.35 -18.94
N CYS A 146 -4.38 -1.07 -19.44
CA CYS A 146 -4.17 -0.18 -20.60
C CYS A 146 -4.02 -0.91 -21.94
N LYS A 147 -4.21 -2.23 -21.96
CA LYS A 147 -4.45 -3.04 -23.17
C LYS A 147 -5.95 -3.22 -23.48
N ARG A 148 -6.79 -2.33 -22.94
CA ARG A 148 -8.24 -2.25 -23.14
C ARG A 148 -8.60 -0.85 -23.64
#